data_AF-A0A351UIU2-F1
#
_entry.id   AF-A0A351UIU2-F1
#
_cell.length_a   1.000
_cell.length_b   1.000
_cell.length_c   1.000
_cell.angle_alpha   90.00
_cell.angle_beta   90.00
_cell.angle_gamma   90.00
#
_symmetry.space_group_name_H-M   'P 1'
#
loop_
_entity.id
_entity.type
_entity.pdbx_description
1 polymer ?
#
loop_
_entity_poly.entity_id
_entity_poly.type
_entity_poly.pdbx_seq_one_letter_code
_entity_poly.pdbx_strand_id
1 'polypeptide(L)'
;MGPIRFFKLEFAALAAGLLLAGCAAGGKNMAARGPGPIHRSYTEGEVFKYRLTLEYSETAGKDSVTISDGEGAVKKGADGVFYEEWKWTGTSRDGSAAVLTADALSSRQFLSLDPGYKLSIPDLSKAYQLIEPITDTLTFYADVQLAARKGLLLKAGEQLYVEHGRPNSWAGGPTLKGYDCIDFDLTVTEVDRKAGTATLKALHVPPAHGCAEAPAPWLGVPVAATANNWYQVRRQPDGTYAAGAAKEIFDDVIRLSLADGRILSATQYNELTGESRACRDEQLTDCGAPEKFKIVRKLSLLPSGADNI
;
A
#
# COMPACT_ATOMS: atom_id res chain seq x y z
N MET A 1 -14.24 9.52 -29.92
CA MET A 1 -13.56 9.70 -28.62
C MET A 1 -13.36 8.32 -28.05
N GLY A 2 -12.12 7.85 -27.95
CA GLY A 2 -11.85 6.56 -27.28
C GLY A 2 -12.16 6.67 -25.79
N PRO A 3 -12.37 5.56 -25.08
CA PRO A 3 -12.58 5.59 -23.64
C PRO A 3 -11.38 6.27 -22.96
N ILE A 4 -11.66 7.16 -22.00
CA ILE A 4 -10.64 7.80 -21.16
C ILE A 4 -9.99 6.67 -20.36
N ARG A 5 -8.85 6.17 -20.83
CA ARG A 5 -8.13 5.12 -20.10
C ARG A 5 -7.24 5.78 -19.07
N PHE A 6 -7.63 5.70 -17.81
CA PHE A 6 -6.69 5.79 -16.69
C PHE A 6 -5.78 4.56 -16.73
N PHE A 7 -4.80 4.57 -17.64
CA PHE A 7 -3.82 3.50 -17.71
C PHE A 7 -2.95 3.52 -16.46
N LYS A 8 -3.09 2.46 -15.66
CA LYS A 8 -2.30 2.10 -14.48
C LYS A 8 -2.23 3.23 -13.44
N LEU A 9 -3.04 3.12 -12.39
CA LEU A 9 -2.76 3.85 -11.16
C LEU A 9 -1.42 3.32 -10.62
N GLU A 10 -0.37 4.12 -10.81
CA GLU A 10 0.88 3.98 -10.08
C GLU A 10 0.60 4.48 -8.66
N PHE A 11 0.38 3.54 -7.74
CA PHE A 11 0.19 3.86 -6.33
C PHE A 11 1.54 4.10 -5.67
N ALA A 12 1.73 5.27 -5.07
CA ALA A 12 2.86 5.54 -4.19
C ALA A 12 2.41 5.35 -2.73
N ALA A 13 2.88 4.29 -2.08
CA ALA A 13 2.73 4.12 -0.64
C ALA A 13 3.67 5.08 0.13
N LEU A 14 3.20 5.50 1.32
CA LEU A 14 3.87 6.39 2.27
C LEU A 14 5.36 6.07 2.47
N ALA A 15 6.21 7.10 2.38
CA ALA A 15 7.51 7.12 3.05
C ALA A 15 7.70 8.48 3.75
N ALA A 16 7.09 8.66 4.91
CA ALA A 16 7.34 9.82 5.77
C ALA A 16 7.87 9.38 7.13
N GLY A 17 9.16 9.63 7.35
CA GLY A 17 9.86 9.34 8.59
C GLY A 17 9.45 10.27 9.73
N LEU A 18 9.18 9.69 10.90
CA LEU A 18 9.30 10.39 12.18
C LEU A 18 10.36 9.68 13.03
N LEU A 19 11.38 10.44 13.41
CA LEU A 19 12.45 10.04 14.33
C LEU A 19 11.95 10.13 15.77
N LEU A 20 11.98 9.02 16.51
CA LEU A 20 12.16 9.04 17.96
C LEU A 20 13.08 7.89 18.36
N ALA A 21 14.19 8.25 19.02
CA ALA A 21 15.14 7.29 19.57
C ALA A 21 14.54 6.62 20.82
N GLY A 22 14.51 5.29 20.83
CA GLY A 22 14.15 4.51 22.01
C GLY A 22 14.90 3.18 21.99
N CYS A 23 15.93 3.07 22.83
CA CYS A 23 16.59 1.79 23.08
C CYS A 23 15.65 0.87 23.88
N ALA A 24 15.49 -0.38 23.46
CA ALA A 24 15.11 -1.45 24.37
C ALA A 24 15.81 -2.76 23.97
N ALA A 25 16.73 -3.20 24.82
CA ALA A 25 17.41 -4.47 24.72
C ALA A 25 16.61 -5.59 25.44
N GLY A 26 16.50 -6.74 24.79
CA GLY A 26 16.67 -8.07 25.39
C GLY A 26 15.54 -8.71 26.20
N GLY A 27 15.15 -9.93 25.81
CA GLY A 27 14.59 -10.93 26.74
C GLY A 27 13.65 -11.96 26.12
N LYS A 28 14.16 -13.17 25.85
CA LYS A 28 13.39 -14.36 25.46
C LYS A 28 12.52 -14.86 26.62
N ASN A 29 11.20 -14.72 26.49
CA ASN A 29 10.12 -15.64 26.93
C ASN A 29 8.77 -14.88 26.90
N MET A 30 8.02 -15.03 25.81
CA MET A 30 6.75 -14.30 25.56
C MET A 30 5.49 -14.98 26.13
N ALA A 31 5.60 -16.06 26.91
CA ALA A 31 4.43 -16.85 27.29
C ALA A 31 3.55 -16.25 28.42
N ALA A 32 3.99 -15.18 29.11
CA ALA A 32 3.26 -14.65 30.29
C ALA A 32 3.18 -13.12 30.39
N ARG A 33 3.52 -12.36 29.35
CA ARG A 33 3.36 -10.90 29.36
C ARG A 33 1.92 -10.52 28.98
N GLY A 34 1.37 -9.52 29.67
CA GLY A 34 0.14 -8.82 29.25
C GLY A 34 0.27 -8.25 27.82
N PRO A 35 -0.74 -7.52 27.31
CA PRO A 35 -0.66 -6.98 25.96
C PRO A 35 0.60 -6.13 25.81
N GLY A 36 1.49 -6.55 24.93
CA GLY A 36 2.76 -5.90 24.63
C GLY A 36 2.66 -5.03 23.38
N PRO A 37 3.69 -4.23 23.08
CA PRO A 37 3.76 -3.49 21.83
C PRO A 37 3.80 -4.45 20.63
N ILE A 38 3.29 -3.99 19.49
CA ILE A 38 3.58 -4.64 18.20
C ILE A 38 5.09 -4.54 17.95
N HIS A 39 5.74 -5.68 17.78
CA HIS A 39 7.18 -5.76 17.60
C HIS A 39 7.58 -7.02 16.83
N ARG A 40 8.56 -6.89 15.94
CA ARG A 40 9.16 -7.98 15.16
C ARG A 40 10.49 -8.43 15.77
N SER A 41 10.56 -9.67 16.22
CA SER A 41 11.77 -10.33 16.74
C SER A 41 12.52 -11.06 15.62
N TYR A 42 13.42 -10.34 14.95
CA TYR A 42 14.18 -10.86 13.81
C TYR A 42 15.17 -11.99 14.15
N THR A 43 15.31 -12.94 13.23
CA THR A 43 16.39 -13.93 13.21
C THR A 43 17.18 -13.78 11.92
N GLU A 44 18.48 -13.48 12.03
CA GLU A 44 19.36 -13.36 10.86
C GLU A 44 19.37 -14.65 10.03
N GLY A 45 19.23 -14.52 8.71
CA GLY A 45 19.18 -15.67 7.80
C GLY A 45 17.83 -16.39 7.75
N GLU A 46 16.80 -15.94 8.48
CA GLU A 46 15.43 -16.42 8.26
C GLU A 46 15.03 -16.16 6.82
N VAL A 47 14.57 -17.21 6.12
CA VAL A 47 14.12 -17.15 4.73
C VAL A 47 12.61 -17.24 4.66
N PHE A 48 12.04 -16.60 3.65
CA PHE A 48 10.61 -16.62 3.40
C PHE A 48 10.31 -16.57 1.90
N LYS A 49 9.12 -17.06 1.55
CA LYS A 49 8.57 -17.04 0.20
C LYS A 49 7.10 -16.66 0.28
N TYR A 50 6.69 -15.70 -0.53
CA TYR A 50 5.34 -15.20 -0.58
C TYR A 50 4.84 -15.11 -2.02
N ARG A 51 3.52 -15.23 -2.16
CA ARG A 51 2.78 -14.92 -3.37
C ARG A 51 1.86 -13.75 -3.08
N LEU A 52 1.93 -12.74 -3.93
CA LEU A 52 0.96 -11.66 -3.98
C LEU A 52 0.02 -11.91 -5.17
N THR A 53 -1.29 -11.94 -4.91
CA THR A 53 -2.33 -11.96 -5.94
C THR A 53 -3.07 -10.63 -5.92
N LEU A 54 -3.26 -10.03 -7.08
CA LEU A 54 -4.07 -8.83 -7.30
C LEU A 54 -5.22 -9.17 -8.25
N GLU A 55 -6.45 -9.09 -7.76
CA GLU A 55 -7.65 -9.04 -8.60
C GLU A 55 -8.03 -7.56 -8.82
N TYR A 56 -8.09 -7.16 -10.08
CA TYR A 56 -8.44 -5.81 -10.49
C TYR A 56 -9.75 -5.83 -11.27
N SER A 57 -10.65 -4.89 -10.98
CA SER A 57 -11.84 -4.62 -11.78
C SER A 57 -12.08 -3.11 -11.92
N GLU A 58 -12.62 -2.69 -13.06
CA GLU A 58 -12.98 -1.29 -13.31
C GLU A 58 -14.25 -1.18 -14.16
N THR A 59 -15.07 -0.14 -13.95
CA THR A 59 -16.41 0.00 -14.57
C THR A 59 -16.43 -0.11 -16.10
N ALA A 60 -15.41 0.41 -16.79
CA ALA A 60 -15.36 0.46 -18.25
C ALA A 60 -14.26 -0.42 -18.86
N GLY A 61 -13.66 -1.31 -18.05
CA GLY A 61 -12.47 -2.06 -18.42
C GLY A 61 -12.63 -3.56 -18.31
N LYS A 62 -11.50 -4.24 -18.52
CA LYS A 62 -11.42 -5.68 -18.33
C LYS A 62 -10.83 -5.96 -16.97
N ASP A 63 -11.50 -6.85 -16.25
CA ASP A 63 -10.94 -7.44 -15.05
C ASP A 63 -9.64 -8.15 -15.39
N SER A 64 -8.71 -8.17 -14.43
CA SER A 64 -7.46 -8.90 -14.58
C SER A 64 -6.98 -9.45 -13.26
N VAL A 65 -6.25 -10.55 -13.32
CA VAL A 65 -5.56 -11.13 -12.18
C VAL A 65 -4.06 -11.10 -12.42
N THR A 66 -3.33 -10.43 -11.52
CA THR A 66 -1.87 -10.46 -11.49
C THR A 66 -1.41 -11.35 -10.34
N ILE A 67 -0.45 -12.25 -10.59
CA ILE A 67 0.18 -13.08 -9.57
C ILE A 67 1.68 -12.80 -9.60
N SER A 68 2.25 -12.38 -8.48
CA SER A 68 3.69 -12.14 -8.31
C SER A 68 4.25 -13.01 -7.19
N ASP A 69 5.37 -13.68 -7.46
CA ASP A 69 6.05 -14.53 -6.48
C ASP A 69 7.34 -13.84 -6.00
N GLY A 70 7.52 -13.77 -4.69
CA GLY A 70 8.65 -13.14 -4.02
C GLY A 70 9.32 -14.06 -3.03
N GLU A 71 10.62 -13.91 -2.88
CA GLU A 71 11.40 -14.58 -1.84
C GLU A 71 12.35 -13.59 -1.19
N GLY A 72 12.79 -13.90 0.02
CA GLY A 72 13.75 -13.05 0.70
C GLY A 72 14.36 -13.69 1.91
N ALA A 73 15.23 -12.91 2.54
CA ALA A 73 15.89 -13.30 3.78
C ALA A 73 16.06 -12.10 4.71
N VAL A 74 16.03 -12.37 6.01
CA VAL A 74 16.39 -11.40 7.04
C VAL A 74 17.90 -11.20 7.04
N LYS A 75 18.31 -9.94 6.94
CA LYS A 75 19.71 -9.50 7.05
C LYS A 75 19.85 -8.47 8.17
N LYS A 76 21.09 -8.28 8.61
CA LYS A 76 21.46 -7.28 9.60
C LYS A 76 22.41 -6.27 8.96
N GLY A 77 22.05 -5.00 9.03
CA GLY A 77 22.89 -3.88 8.60
C GLY A 77 24.12 -3.72 9.49
N ALA A 78 25.11 -2.96 9.00
CA ALA A 78 26.31 -2.63 9.79
C ALA A 78 26.00 -1.78 11.04
N ASP A 79 24.87 -1.06 11.01
CA ASP A 79 24.29 -0.32 12.14
C ASP A 79 23.56 -1.23 13.15
N GLY A 80 23.49 -2.53 12.86
CA GLY A 80 22.84 -3.53 13.69
C GLY A 80 21.32 -3.62 13.49
N VAL A 81 20.75 -2.84 12.57
CA VAL A 81 19.31 -2.85 12.28
C VAL A 81 18.96 -4.03 11.39
N PHE A 82 17.88 -4.74 11.73
CA PHE A 82 17.39 -5.84 10.91
C PHE A 82 16.46 -5.34 9.81
N TYR A 83 16.58 -5.96 8.65
CA TYR A 83 15.72 -5.74 7.51
C TYR A 83 15.55 -7.05 6.72
N GLU A 84 14.50 -7.09 5.93
CA GLU A 84 14.18 -8.15 5.01
C GLU A 84 14.56 -7.69 3.61
N GLU A 85 15.49 -8.40 2.98
CA GLU A 85 15.82 -8.18 1.58
C GLU A 85 14.92 -9.07 0.72
N TRP A 86 13.97 -8.43 0.05
CA TRP A 86 13.01 -9.05 -0.84
C TRP A 86 13.49 -9.01 -2.28
N LYS A 87 13.24 -10.11 -3.00
CA LYS A 87 13.41 -10.25 -4.44
C LYS A 87 12.13 -10.83 -5.04
N TRP A 88 11.54 -10.11 -5.97
CA TRP A 88 10.47 -10.64 -6.81
C TRP A 88 11.09 -11.53 -7.90
N THR A 89 10.58 -12.76 -8.01
CA THR A 89 11.14 -13.82 -8.86
C THR A 89 10.33 -14.04 -10.13
N GLY A 90 9.05 -13.67 -10.13
CA GLY A 90 8.19 -13.78 -11.28
C GLY A 90 6.92 -12.95 -11.11
N THR A 91 6.31 -12.59 -12.23
CA THR A 91 4.96 -12.04 -12.27
C THR A 91 4.24 -12.58 -13.51
N SER A 92 2.94 -12.79 -13.40
CA SER A 92 2.05 -13.19 -14.49
C SER A 92 0.78 -12.39 -14.42
N ARG A 93 0.16 -12.13 -15.58
CA ARG A 93 -1.13 -11.47 -15.68
C ARG A 93 -2.05 -12.32 -16.54
N ASP A 94 -3.24 -12.63 -16.03
CA ASP A 94 -4.25 -13.45 -16.70
C ASP A 94 -3.66 -14.78 -17.21
N GLY A 95 -2.85 -15.43 -16.37
CA GLY A 95 -2.14 -16.68 -16.67
C GLY A 95 -0.94 -16.53 -17.62
N SER A 96 -0.69 -15.34 -18.17
CA SER A 96 0.44 -15.08 -19.05
C SER A 96 1.63 -14.53 -18.26
N ALA A 97 2.73 -15.29 -18.21
CA ALA A 97 3.95 -14.87 -17.55
C ALA A 97 4.54 -13.62 -18.22
N ALA A 98 4.93 -12.63 -17.41
CA ALA A 98 5.65 -11.46 -17.89
C ALA A 98 7.14 -11.79 -18.05
N VAL A 99 7.76 -11.30 -19.12
CA VAL A 99 9.22 -11.38 -19.31
C VAL A 99 9.88 -10.25 -18.52
N LEU A 100 10.40 -10.55 -17.33
CA LEU A 100 11.12 -9.58 -16.51
C LEU A 100 12.46 -9.20 -17.13
N THR A 101 12.79 -7.90 -17.12
CA THR A 101 14.12 -7.41 -17.51
C THR A 101 15.18 -7.85 -16.51
N ALA A 102 16.45 -7.83 -16.93
CA ALA A 102 17.57 -8.10 -16.03
C ALA A 102 17.60 -7.13 -14.84
N ASP A 103 17.29 -5.85 -15.09
CA ASP A 103 17.19 -4.82 -14.06
C ASP A 103 16.09 -5.15 -13.05
N ALA A 104 14.89 -5.53 -13.49
CA ALA A 104 13.80 -5.94 -12.61
C ALA A 104 14.18 -7.16 -11.75
N LEU A 105 14.84 -8.18 -12.34
CA LEU A 105 15.30 -9.38 -11.62
C LEU A 105 16.44 -9.08 -10.62
N SER A 106 17.23 -8.04 -10.89
CA SER A 106 18.31 -7.57 -10.01
C SER A 106 17.81 -6.67 -8.88
N SER A 107 16.60 -6.10 -9.04
CA SER A 107 16.00 -5.19 -8.06
C SER A 107 15.85 -5.88 -6.69
N ARG A 108 16.05 -5.09 -5.64
CA ARG A 108 15.85 -5.51 -4.25
C ARG A 108 14.96 -4.50 -3.56
N GLN A 109 13.99 -5.02 -2.83
CA GLN A 109 13.14 -4.23 -1.95
C GLN A 109 13.59 -4.50 -0.52
N PHE A 110 13.85 -3.43 0.23
CA PHE A 110 14.32 -3.53 1.61
C PHE A 110 13.19 -3.12 2.55
N LEU A 111 12.67 -4.07 3.31
CA LEU A 111 11.53 -3.88 4.19
C LEU A 111 11.93 -4.16 5.63
N SER A 112 11.23 -3.57 6.59
CA SER A 112 11.37 -3.94 7.99
C SER A 112 10.07 -3.58 8.71
N LEU A 113 9.77 -4.31 9.77
CA LEU A 113 8.70 -4.05 10.72
C LEU A 113 9.26 -3.38 11.98
N ASP A 114 10.57 -3.15 12.04
CA ASP A 114 11.17 -2.30 13.07
C ASP A 114 10.66 -0.86 12.89
N PRO A 115 9.99 -0.26 13.89
CA PRO A 115 9.47 1.09 13.79
C PRO A 115 10.57 2.16 13.58
N GLY A 116 11.83 1.88 13.91
CA GLY A 116 12.97 2.76 13.63
C GLY A 116 13.47 2.71 12.20
N TYR A 117 13.15 1.66 11.44
CA TYR A 117 13.64 1.49 10.07
C TYR A 117 12.89 2.40 9.09
N LYS A 118 13.64 3.15 8.28
CA LYS A 118 13.07 4.01 7.24
C LYS A 118 12.73 3.17 6.00
N LEU A 119 11.45 2.91 5.82
CA LEU A 119 10.95 2.31 4.58
C LEU A 119 11.19 3.24 3.39
N SER A 120 11.45 2.63 2.23
CA SER A 120 11.68 3.34 0.98
C SER A 120 11.22 2.50 -0.20
N ILE A 121 10.71 3.16 -1.23
CA ILE A 121 10.45 2.54 -2.52
C ILE A 121 11.80 2.44 -3.26
N PRO A 122 12.16 1.27 -3.83
CA PRO A 122 13.33 1.15 -4.69
C PRO A 122 13.15 1.96 -5.99
N ASP A 123 14.21 2.10 -6.79
CA ASP A 123 14.14 2.78 -8.08
C ASP A 123 13.20 2.04 -9.06
N LEU A 124 11.94 2.50 -9.13
CA LEU A 124 10.91 1.88 -9.94
C LEU A 124 11.15 2.02 -11.44
N SER A 125 11.99 2.97 -11.89
CA SER A 125 12.32 3.11 -13.31
C SER A 125 13.04 1.86 -13.85
N LYS A 126 13.75 1.13 -12.97
CA LYS A 126 14.48 -0.11 -13.27
C LYS A 126 13.65 -1.37 -13.04
N ALA A 127 12.51 -1.24 -12.37
CA ALA A 127 11.66 -2.36 -11.98
C ALA A 127 10.19 -2.08 -12.32
N TYR A 128 9.92 -1.38 -13.43
CA TYR A 128 8.58 -0.93 -13.80
C TYR A 128 7.56 -2.07 -13.93
N GLN A 129 8.05 -3.28 -14.19
CA GLN A 129 7.27 -4.52 -14.31
C GLN A 129 6.83 -5.10 -12.96
N LEU A 130 7.40 -4.56 -11.87
CA LEU A 130 7.22 -4.99 -10.48
C LEU A 130 6.70 -3.85 -9.60
N ILE A 131 6.23 -2.74 -10.18
CA ILE A 131 5.70 -1.59 -9.41
C ILE A 131 4.62 -2.08 -8.44
N GLU A 132 3.59 -2.77 -8.96
CA GLU A 132 2.46 -3.27 -8.17
C GLU A 132 2.92 -4.11 -6.97
N PRO A 133 3.64 -5.25 -7.15
CA PRO A 133 4.02 -6.07 -6.00
C PRO A 133 4.96 -5.37 -5.01
N ILE A 134 5.83 -4.47 -5.50
CA ILE A 134 6.69 -3.66 -4.63
C ILE A 134 5.86 -2.72 -3.76
N THR A 135 4.99 -1.92 -4.35
CA THR A 135 4.23 -0.89 -3.63
C THR A 135 3.17 -1.51 -2.72
N ASP A 136 2.49 -2.55 -3.19
CA ASP A 136 1.45 -3.26 -2.43
C ASP A 136 2.02 -3.93 -1.18
N THR A 137 3.18 -4.61 -1.31
CA THR A 137 3.83 -5.23 -0.16
C THR A 137 4.37 -4.19 0.81
N LEU A 138 4.88 -3.06 0.30
CA LEU A 138 5.32 -1.95 1.13
C LEU A 138 4.19 -1.39 2.00
N THR A 139 2.96 -1.30 1.48
CA THR A 139 1.78 -0.82 2.24
C THR A 139 1.57 -1.64 3.51
N PHE A 140 1.54 -2.98 3.41
CA PHE A 140 1.38 -3.84 4.59
C PHE A 140 2.47 -3.64 5.65
N TYR A 141 3.72 -3.44 5.23
CA TYR A 141 4.81 -3.15 6.17
C TYR A 141 4.68 -1.76 6.80
N ALA A 142 4.25 -0.77 6.02
CA ALA A 142 4.03 0.59 6.48
C ALA A 142 2.92 0.65 7.55
N ASP A 143 1.83 -0.09 7.37
CA ASP A 143 0.73 -0.14 8.35
C ASP A 143 1.15 -0.73 9.68
N VAL A 144 1.87 -1.86 9.65
CA VAL A 144 2.39 -2.49 10.87
C VAL A 144 3.42 -1.59 11.55
N GLN A 145 4.31 -0.95 10.78
CA GLN A 145 5.25 0.03 11.33
C GLN A 145 4.51 1.23 11.94
N LEU A 146 3.45 1.73 11.31
CA LEU A 146 2.66 2.85 11.82
C LEU A 146 2.01 2.49 13.15
N ALA A 147 1.36 1.33 13.22
CA ALA A 147 0.76 0.81 14.44
C ALA A 147 1.80 0.70 15.57
N ALA A 148 2.96 0.12 15.28
CA ALA A 148 4.06 0.00 16.24
C ALA A 148 4.61 1.37 16.70
N ARG A 149 4.88 2.28 15.76
CA ARG A 149 5.40 3.63 16.04
C ARG A 149 4.47 4.45 16.93
N LYS A 150 3.16 4.27 16.77
CA LYS A 150 2.16 5.00 17.53
C LYS A 150 1.78 4.30 18.84
N GLY A 151 2.42 3.18 19.15
CA GLY A 151 2.26 2.48 20.42
C GLY A 151 0.97 1.66 20.53
N LEU A 152 0.38 1.26 19.40
CA LEU A 152 -0.78 0.36 19.43
C LEU A 152 -0.40 -0.96 20.12
N LEU A 153 -1.18 -1.34 21.12
CA LEU A 153 -0.93 -2.56 21.89
C LEU A 153 -1.55 -3.78 21.20
N LEU A 154 -0.86 -4.92 21.29
CA LEU A 154 -1.34 -6.18 20.75
C LEU A 154 -2.42 -6.80 21.66
N LYS A 155 -3.59 -6.17 21.65
CA LYS A 155 -4.77 -6.51 22.47
C LYS A 155 -6.02 -6.42 21.60
N ALA A 156 -6.84 -7.47 21.61
CA ALA A 156 -8.09 -7.45 20.85
C ALA A 156 -8.99 -6.27 21.27
N GLY A 157 -9.50 -5.55 20.28
CA GLY A 157 -10.28 -4.32 20.43
C GLY A 157 -9.46 -3.05 20.68
N GLU A 158 -8.13 -3.13 20.76
CA GLU A 158 -7.30 -1.92 20.80
C GLU A 158 -7.42 -1.18 19.47
N GLN A 159 -7.70 0.12 19.55
CA GLN A 159 -7.91 0.97 18.39
C GLN A 159 -7.11 2.27 18.53
N LEU A 160 -6.62 2.77 17.41
CA LEU A 160 -5.93 4.04 17.30
C LEU A 160 -6.30 4.72 15.99
N TYR A 161 -6.70 5.98 16.08
CA TYR A 161 -6.81 6.86 14.93
C TYR A 161 -5.53 7.69 14.76
N VAL A 162 -5.01 7.75 13.54
CA VAL A 162 -3.82 8.55 13.19
C VAL A 162 -4.21 9.56 12.12
N GLU A 163 -4.27 10.83 12.53
CA GLU A 163 -4.36 11.95 11.60
C GLU A 163 -3.02 12.12 10.86
N HIS A 164 -3.07 12.05 9.54
CA HIS A 164 -1.95 12.31 8.66
C HIS A 164 -2.30 13.41 7.65
N GLY A 165 -3.43 13.28 6.93
CA GLY A 165 -4.08 14.34 6.15
C GLY A 165 -3.22 15.03 5.08
N ARG A 166 -2.04 14.50 4.76
CA ARG A 166 -1.06 15.13 3.86
C ARG A 166 -1.04 14.43 2.50
N PRO A 167 -0.72 15.15 1.41
CA PRO A 167 -0.60 14.55 0.10
C PRO A 167 0.52 13.51 0.00
N ASN A 168 0.19 12.30 -0.44
CA ASN A 168 1.18 11.35 -0.98
C ASN A 168 1.16 11.46 -2.50
N SER A 169 2.23 12.01 -3.08
CA SER A 169 2.28 12.32 -4.51
C SER A 169 2.95 11.21 -5.33
N TRP A 170 2.31 10.82 -6.43
CA TRP A 170 2.88 10.04 -7.54
C TRP A 170 2.99 10.85 -8.84
N ALA A 171 2.86 12.18 -8.77
CA ALA A 171 3.06 13.04 -9.92
C ALA A 171 4.45 12.80 -10.57
N GLY A 172 4.48 12.67 -11.88
CA GLY A 172 5.65 12.29 -12.65
C GLY A 172 5.31 11.99 -14.12
N GLY A 173 6.23 12.32 -15.03
CA GLY A 173 6.05 12.12 -16.47
C GLY A 173 4.75 12.78 -16.98
N PRO A 174 3.80 12.02 -17.55
CA PRO A 174 2.52 12.58 -18.03
C PRO A 174 1.55 12.94 -16.89
N THR A 175 1.75 12.48 -15.67
CA THR A 175 0.90 12.79 -14.51
C THR A 175 1.36 14.09 -13.87
N LEU A 176 0.66 15.19 -14.16
CA LEU A 176 1.00 16.53 -13.71
C LEU A 176 0.61 16.76 -12.25
N LYS A 177 -0.54 16.20 -11.86
CA LYS A 177 -1.01 16.10 -10.48
C LYS A 177 -1.44 14.67 -10.26
N GLY A 178 -1.00 14.07 -9.18
CA GLY A 178 -1.35 12.72 -8.79
C GLY A 178 -1.05 12.60 -7.32
N TYR A 179 -2.07 12.65 -6.48
CA TYR A 179 -1.90 12.51 -5.05
C TYR A 179 -3.18 12.02 -4.38
N ASP A 180 -2.99 11.36 -3.25
CA ASP A 180 -4.04 11.07 -2.30
C ASP A 180 -3.73 11.71 -0.94
N CYS A 181 -4.72 11.78 -0.07
CA CYS A 181 -4.52 12.03 1.35
C CYS A 181 -5.29 10.99 2.13
N ILE A 182 -4.70 10.45 3.17
CA ILE A 182 -5.34 9.44 4.01
C ILE A 182 -5.06 9.72 5.47
N ASP A 183 -6.04 9.40 6.31
CA ASP A 183 -5.87 9.15 7.73
C ASP A 183 -6.00 7.64 7.97
N PHE A 184 -5.59 7.17 9.15
CA PHE A 184 -5.58 5.74 9.45
C PHE A 184 -6.45 5.45 10.67
N ASP A 185 -7.34 4.47 10.53
CA ASP A 185 -8.01 3.81 11.65
C ASP A 185 -7.42 2.40 11.80
N LEU A 186 -6.62 2.22 12.85
CA LEU A 186 -5.88 1.00 13.13
C LEU A 186 -6.55 0.26 14.28
N THR A 187 -6.88 -1.02 14.09
CA THR A 187 -7.52 -1.84 15.13
C THR A 187 -6.88 -3.21 15.21
N VAL A 188 -6.50 -3.67 16.41
CA VAL A 188 -6.20 -5.09 16.63
C VAL A 188 -7.52 -5.82 16.82
N THR A 189 -8.03 -6.47 15.77
CA THR A 189 -9.36 -7.08 15.78
C THR A 189 -9.38 -8.41 16.53
N GLU A 190 -8.27 -9.13 16.56
CA GLU A 190 -8.17 -10.46 17.16
C GLU A 190 -6.77 -10.72 17.74
N VAL A 191 -6.72 -11.46 18.85
CA VAL A 191 -5.51 -12.08 19.38
C VAL A 191 -5.83 -13.53 19.76
N ASP A 192 -5.46 -14.47 18.88
CA ASP A 192 -5.65 -15.90 19.09
C ASP A 192 -4.34 -16.53 19.62
N ARG A 193 -4.29 -16.73 20.94
CA ARG A 193 -3.14 -17.36 21.60
C ARG A 193 -2.98 -18.84 21.29
N LYS A 194 -4.06 -19.53 20.89
CA LYS A 194 -4.03 -20.95 20.54
C LYS A 194 -3.45 -21.14 19.15
N ALA A 195 -3.87 -20.33 18.18
CA ALA A 195 -3.27 -20.30 16.85
C ALA A 195 -1.90 -19.60 16.83
N GLY A 196 -1.58 -18.84 17.88
CA GLY A 196 -0.33 -18.10 17.96
C GLY A 196 -0.29 -16.89 17.02
N THR A 197 -1.44 -16.23 16.83
CA THR A 197 -1.58 -15.14 15.85
C THR A 197 -2.37 -13.95 16.39
N ALA A 198 -2.17 -12.79 15.79
CA ALA A 198 -3.00 -11.60 15.98
C ALA A 198 -3.38 -11.00 14.63
N THR A 199 -4.47 -10.24 14.59
CA THR A 199 -4.96 -9.60 13.38
C THR A 199 -4.98 -8.09 13.58
N LEU A 200 -4.25 -7.37 12.74
CA LEU A 200 -4.30 -5.92 12.62
C LEU A 200 -5.18 -5.56 11.41
N LYS A 201 -6.19 -4.73 11.63
CA LYS A 201 -6.90 -4.03 10.57
C LYS A 201 -6.33 -2.62 10.45
N ALA A 202 -5.97 -2.22 9.25
CA ALA A 202 -5.59 -0.84 8.92
C ALA A 202 -6.55 -0.31 7.87
N LEU A 203 -7.42 0.61 8.27
CA LEU A 203 -8.34 1.27 7.36
C LEU A 203 -7.80 2.65 7.01
N HIS A 204 -7.47 2.86 5.74
CA HIS A 204 -7.07 4.16 5.21
C HIS A 204 -8.34 4.88 4.77
N VAL A 205 -8.59 6.05 5.34
CA VAL A 205 -9.84 6.80 5.14
C VAL A 205 -9.58 8.21 4.63
N PRO A 206 -10.52 8.81 3.88
CA PRO A 206 -10.51 10.25 3.60
C PRO A 206 -10.37 11.06 4.90
N PRO A 207 -9.43 12.01 4.98
CA PRO A 207 -9.30 12.88 6.14
C PRO A 207 -10.57 13.70 6.38
N ALA A 208 -10.94 13.90 7.65
CA ALA A 208 -12.16 14.63 8.01
C ALA A 208 -12.16 16.08 7.51
N HIS A 209 -10.98 16.69 7.41
CA HIS A 209 -10.77 18.06 6.93
C HIS A 209 -10.56 18.15 5.41
N GLY A 210 -10.66 17.02 4.70
CA GLY A 210 -10.34 16.91 3.28
C GLY A 210 -8.84 16.78 3.02
N CYS A 211 -8.50 16.54 1.75
CA CYS A 211 -7.12 16.52 1.27
C CYS A 211 -6.61 17.94 0.96
N ALA A 212 -5.35 18.06 0.52
CA ALA A 212 -4.84 19.33 0.00
C ALA A 212 -5.74 19.93 -1.09
N GLU A 213 -5.53 21.21 -1.38
CA GLU A 213 -6.31 21.99 -2.35
C GLU A 213 -6.51 21.21 -3.67
N ALA A 214 -7.76 21.07 -4.09
CA ALA A 214 -8.12 20.37 -5.31
C ALA A 214 -7.52 21.08 -6.54
N PRO A 215 -7.10 20.35 -7.59
CA PRO A 215 -6.45 20.98 -8.76
C PRO A 215 -7.34 21.95 -9.55
N ALA A 216 -8.67 21.86 -9.36
CA ALA A 216 -9.66 22.79 -9.89
C ALA A 216 -10.89 22.83 -8.98
N PRO A 217 -11.68 23.93 -8.97
CA PRO A 217 -12.85 24.05 -8.11
C PRO A 217 -13.87 22.90 -8.28
N TRP A 218 -14.09 22.44 -9.52
CA TRP A 218 -15.03 21.34 -9.79
C TRP A 218 -14.54 19.98 -9.29
N LEU A 219 -13.22 19.77 -9.17
CA LEU A 219 -12.65 18.57 -8.57
C LEU A 219 -12.80 18.54 -7.04
N GLY A 220 -12.94 19.70 -6.41
CA GLY A 220 -13.18 19.82 -4.96
C GLY A 220 -14.59 19.44 -4.53
N VAL A 221 -15.53 19.26 -5.47
CA VAL A 221 -16.90 18.81 -5.17
C VAL A 221 -16.87 17.32 -4.83
N PRO A 222 -17.32 16.89 -3.64
CA PRO A 222 -17.36 15.48 -3.26
C PRO A 222 -18.12 14.63 -4.29
N VAL A 223 -17.48 13.56 -4.77
CA VAL A 223 -18.08 12.62 -5.72
C VAL A 223 -18.82 11.47 -5.02
N ALA A 224 -18.66 11.36 -3.70
CA ALA A 224 -19.28 10.37 -2.83
C ALA A 224 -19.69 11.01 -1.49
N ALA A 225 -20.04 10.18 -0.50
CA ALA A 225 -20.54 10.64 0.81
C ALA A 225 -19.50 11.40 1.67
N THR A 226 -18.22 11.34 1.33
CA THR A 226 -17.11 12.00 2.04
C THR A 226 -16.36 12.92 1.09
N ALA A 227 -15.50 13.78 1.62
CA ALA A 227 -14.57 14.57 0.81
C ALA A 227 -13.74 13.67 -0.12
N ASN A 228 -13.40 14.20 -1.30
CA ASN A 228 -12.47 13.54 -2.22
C ASN A 228 -11.08 13.56 -1.59
N ASN A 229 -10.42 12.42 -1.64
CA ASN A 229 -9.09 12.24 -1.09
C ASN A 229 -8.11 11.69 -2.11
N TRP A 230 -8.53 11.54 -3.37
CA TRP A 230 -7.68 11.18 -4.50
C TRP A 230 -7.90 12.16 -5.64
N TYR A 231 -6.81 12.64 -6.25
CA TYR A 231 -6.84 13.56 -7.38
C TYR A 231 -5.81 13.17 -8.43
N GLN A 232 -6.19 13.29 -9.69
CA GLN A 232 -5.25 13.15 -10.79
C GLN A 232 -5.54 14.11 -11.94
N VAL A 233 -4.47 14.67 -12.50
CA VAL A 233 -4.46 15.40 -13.76
C VAL A 233 -3.33 14.83 -14.61
N ARG A 234 -3.68 14.23 -15.74
CA ARG A 234 -2.74 13.56 -16.62
C ARG A 234 -2.82 14.12 -18.03
N ARG A 235 -1.67 14.50 -18.59
CA ARG A 235 -1.54 14.87 -19.99
C ARG A 235 -1.64 13.63 -20.88
N GLN A 236 -2.48 13.71 -21.89
CA GLN A 236 -2.69 12.67 -22.88
C GLN A 236 -1.72 12.84 -24.06
N PRO A 237 -1.44 11.78 -24.84
CA PRO A 237 -0.54 11.85 -25.99
C PRO A 237 -1.01 12.83 -27.08
N ASP A 238 -2.31 13.06 -27.21
CA ASP A 238 -2.91 14.01 -28.15
C ASP A 238 -2.85 15.47 -27.67
N GLY A 239 -2.24 15.73 -26.51
CA GLY A 239 -2.10 17.05 -25.90
C GLY A 239 -3.29 17.49 -25.05
N THR A 240 -4.36 16.71 -24.96
CA THR A 240 -5.48 16.94 -24.04
C THR A 240 -5.13 16.48 -22.62
N TYR A 241 -6.05 16.65 -21.68
CA TYR A 241 -5.87 16.29 -20.27
C TYR A 241 -7.01 15.39 -19.81
N ALA A 242 -6.71 14.40 -18.97
CA ALA A 242 -7.70 13.68 -18.19
C ALA A 242 -7.55 14.11 -16.74
N ALA A 243 -8.62 14.65 -16.16
CA ALA A 243 -8.66 15.07 -14.77
C ALA A 243 -9.73 14.31 -14.02
N GLY A 244 -9.47 13.93 -12.78
CA GLY A 244 -10.44 13.21 -11.95
C GLY A 244 -10.22 13.42 -10.46
N ALA A 245 -11.30 13.25 -9.72
CA ALA A 245 -11.31 13.22 -8.26
C ALA A 245 -12.10 11.99 -7.81
N ALA A 246 -11.69 11.43 -6.69
CA ALA A 246 -12.28 10.21 -6.17
C ALA A 246 -12.25 10.16 -4.64
N LYS A 247 -13.13 9.32 -4.11
CA LYS A 247 -13.01 8.75 -2.77
C LYS A 247 -12.28 7.42 -2.88
N GLU A 248 -11.15 7.32 -2.22
CA GLU A 248 -10.35 6.11 -2.07
C GLU A 248 -10.37 5.61 -0.63
N ILE A 249 -10.53 4.30 -0.46
CA ILE A 249 -10.44 3.61 0.83
C ILE A 249 -9.60 2.36 0.62
N PHE A 250 -8.68 2.11 1.56
CA PHE A 250 -7.95 0.85 1.68
C PHE A 250 -8.38 0.17 2.99
N ASP A 251 -8.80 -1.09 2.92
CA ASP A 251 -9.14 -1.92 4.07
C ASP A 251 -8.17 -3.10 4.13
N ASP A 252 -7.09 -2.93 4.89
CA ASP A 252 -6.02 -3.89 5.04
C ASP A 252 -6.27 -4.77 6.28
N VAL A 253 -6.11 -6.08 6.10
CA VAL A 253 -6.18 -7.08 7.18
C VAL A 253 -4.87 -7.86 7.18
N ILE A 254 -4.08 -7.69 8.22
CA ILE A 254 -2.71 -8.20 8.33
C ILE A 254 -2.63 -9.15 9.51
N ARG A 255 -2.30 -10.42 9.24
CA ARG A 255 -2.13 -11.45 10.27
C ARG A 255 -0.68 -11.52 10.69
N LEU A 256 -0.45 -11.34 11.99
CA LEU A 256 0.87 -11.34 12.61
C LEU A 256 1.08 -12.61 13.45
N SER A 257 2.31 -13.09 13.48
CA SER A 257 2.75 -14.14 14.40
C SER A 257 2.91 -13.59 15.82
N LEU A 258 2.35 -14.26 16.83
CA LEU A 258 2.60 -13.94 18.24
C LEU A 258 3.97 -14.42 18.72
N ALA A 259 4.61 -15.34 18.01
CA ALA A 259 5.92 -15.86 18.42
C ALA A 259 7.03 -14.84 18.18
N ASP A 260 6.93 -14.10 17.07
CA ASP A 260 8.02 -13.27 16.60
C ASP A 260 7.58 -12.01 15.85
N GLY A 261 6.29 -11.74 15.70
CA GLY A 261 5.76 -10.50 15.11
C GLY A 261 5.86 -10.39 13.58
N ARG A 262 6.23 -11.47 12.86
CA ARG A 262 6.26 -11.43 11.39
C ARG A 262 4.84 -11.38 10.80
N ILE A 263 4.71 -10.77 9.63
CA ILE A 263 3.51 -10.92 8.81
C ILE A 263 3.45 -12.37 8.35
N LEU A 264 2.32 -13.03 8.58
CA LEU A 264 2.01 -14.38 8.13
C LEU A 264 1.19 -14.35 6.84
N SER A 265 0.29 -13.39 6.74
CA SER A 265 -0.51 -13.10 5.55
C SER A 265 -1.06 -11.68 5.63
N ALA A 266 -1.47 -11.13 4.49
CA ALA A 266 -2.21 -9.89 4.43
C ALA A 266 -3.24 -9.93 3.29
N THR A 267 -4.33 -9.19 3.45
CA THR A 267 -5.28 -8.92 2.38
C THR A 267 -5.61 -7.45 2.34
N GLN A 268 -5.90 -6.93 1.14
CA GLN A 268 -6.38 -5.56 0.95
C GLN A 268 -7.67 -5.58 0.16
N TYR A 269 -8.63 -4.76 0.57
CA TYR A 269 -9.69 -4.27 -0.29
C TYR A 269 -9.49 -2.78 -0.52
N ASN A 270 -9.05 -2.39 -1.72
CA ASN A 270 -9.00 -1.00 -2.13
C ASN A 270 -10.16 -0.73 -3.08
N GLU A 271 -10.99 0.26 -2.73
CA GLU A 271 -12.02 0.81 -3.60
C GLU A 271 -11.78 2.29 -3.89
N LEU A 272 -11.77 2.61 -5.17
CA LEU A 272 -11.76 3.97 -5.68
C LEU A 272 -13.06 4.26 -6.42
N THR A 273 -13.86 5.18 -5.91
CA THR A 273 -15.10 5.63 -6.58
C THR A 273 -14.98 7.10 -6.93
N GLY A 274 -15.10 7.43 -8.22
CA GLY A 274 -14.77 8.76 -8.70
C GLY A 274 -15.52 9.24 -9.94
N GLU A 275 -15.15 10.45 -10.34
CA GLU A 275 -15.58 11.10 -11.57
C GLU A 275 -14.34 11.62 -12.30
N SER A 276 -14.37 11.53 -13.63
CA SER A 276 -13.34 12.09 -14.50
C SER A 276 -13.91 12.91 -15.64
N ARG A 277 -13.09 13.80 -16.19
CA ARG A 277 -13.39 14.60 -17.38
C ARG A 277 -12.19 14.63 -18.30
N ALA A 278 -12.44 14.57 -19.60
CA ALA A 278 -11.48 15.00 -20.59
C ALA A 278 -11.53 16.53 -20.72
N CYS A 279 -10.38 17.18 -20.67
CA CYS A 279 -10.23 18.63 -20.76
C CYS A 279 -9.27 19.01 -21.89
N ARG A 280 -9.51 20.14 -22.53
CA ARG A 280 -8.69 20.65 -23.64
C ARG A 280 -7.53 21.52 -23.17
N ASP A 281 -7.63 22.06 -21.96
CA ASP A 281 -6.64 22.93 -21.33
C ASP A 281 -6.13 22.35 -20.00
N GLU A 282 -4.92 22.76 -19.62
CA GLU A 282 -4.26 22.32 -18.37
C GLU A 282 -4.92 22.94 -17.14
N GLN A 283 -5.53 24.12 -17.29
CA GLN A 283 -6.22 24.83 -16.20
C GLN A 283 -7.58 24.18 -15.85
N LEU A 284 -7.99 23.16 -16.60
CA LEU A 284 -9.21 22.38 -16.40
C LEU A 284 -10.49 23.23 -16.48
N THR A 285 -10.50 24.22 -17.37
CA THR A 285 -11.61 25.16 -17.57
C THR A 285 -12.50 24.81 -18.77
N ASP A 286 -11.97 24.11 -19.78
CA ASP A 286 -12.66 23.58 -20.95
C ASP A 286 -12.69 22.04 -20.89
N CYS A 287 -13.61 21.53 -20.08
CA CYS A 287 -13.80 20.11 -19.84
C CYS A 287 -15.13 19.59 -20.40
N GLY A 288 -15.13 18.37 -20.90
CA GLY A 288 -16.32 17.65 -21.34
C GLY A 288 -17.21 17.19 -20.19
N ALA A 289 -18.21 16.38 -20.54
CA ALA A 289 -19.12 15.79 -19.58
C ALA A 289 -18.39 14.86 -18.59
N PRO A 290 -18.87 14.78 -17.35
CA PRO A 290 -18.33 13.86 -16.36
C PRO A 290 -18.59 12.39 -16.69
N GLU A 291 -17.57 11.56 -16.49
CA GLU A 291 -17.64 10.11 -16.58
C GLU A 291 -17.34 9.52 -15.20
N LYS A 292 -18.35 8.82 -14.64
CA LYS A 292 -18.21 8.12 -13.36
C LYS A 292 -17.41 6.84 -13.57
N PHE A 293 -16.56 6.52 -12.60
CA PHE A 293 -15.81 5.27 -12.59
C PHE A 293 -15.76 4.69 -11.18
N LYS A 294 -15.60 3.38 -11.12
CA LYS A 294 -15.24 2.63 -9.93
C LYS A 294 -14.11 1.67 -10.29
N ILE A 295 -13.10 1.62 -9.45
CA ILE A 295 -11.99 0.67 -9.49
C ILE A 295 -12.00 -0.10 -8.16
N VAL A 296 -11.80 -1.40 -8.24
CA VAL A 296 -11.61 -2.26 -7.07
C VAL A 296 -10.37 -3.10 -7.27
N ARG A 297 -9.48 -3.06 -6.28
CA ARG A 297 -8.30 -3.92 -6.13
C ARG A 297 -8.52 -4.83 -4.92
N LYS A 298 -8.38 -6.14 -5.11
CA LYS A 298 -8.32 -7.10 -4.01
C LYS A 298 -6.94 -7.74 -3.99
N LEU A 299 -6.23 -7.61 -2.89
CA LEU A 299 -4.90 -8.19 -2.72
C LEU A 299 -4.93 -9.36 -1.75
N SER A 300 -4.11 -10.37 -2.00
CA SER A 300 -3.74 -11.37 -1.01
C SER A 300 -2.23 -11.65 -1.06
N LEU A 301 -1.56 -11.46 0.08
CA LEU A 301 -0.17 -11.84 0.31
C LEU A 301 -0.17 -13.08 1.20
N LEU A 302 0.25 -14.22 0.65
CA LEU A 302 0.24 -15.53 1.33
C LEU A 302 1.60 -16.21 1.21
N PRO A 303 2.03 -17.03 2.19
CA PRO A 303 3.23 -17.84 2.04
C PRO A 303 3.11 -18.71 0.77
N SER A 304 4.16 -18.80 -0.03
CA SER A 304 4.13 -19.60 -1.25
C SER A 304 3.82 -21.07 -0.93
N GLY A 305 2.83 -21.65 -1.62
CA GLY A 305 2.35 -23.02 -1.40
C GLY A 305 1.23 -23.15 -0.35
N ALA A 306 0.80 -22.04 0.25
CA ALA A 306 -0.52 -22.00 0.90
C ALA A 306 -1.58 -21.85 -0.20
N ASP A 307 -2.19 -22.96 -0.62
CA ASP A 307 -3.42 -22.90 -1.42
C ASP A 307 -4.52 -22.28 -0.53
N ASN A 308 -5.26 -21.32 -1.09
CA ASN A 308 -6.32 -20.53 -0.47
C ASN A 308 -7.00 -21.23 0.73
N ILE A 309 -6.73 -20.75 1.95
CA ILE A 309 -7.53 -21.07 3.13
C ILE A 309 -8.86 -20.31 3.04
#